data_AF-A0A7S0MYH3-F1
#
_entry.id   AF-A0A7S0MYH3-F1
#
_cell.length_a   1.000
_cell.length_b   1.000
_cell.length_c   1.000
_cell.angle_alpha   90.00
_cell.angle_beta   90.00
_cell.angle_gamma   90.00
#
_symmetry.space_group_name_H-M   'P 1'
#
loop_
_entity.id
_entity.type
_entity.pdbx_description
1 polymer ?
#
loop_
_entity_poly.entity_id
_entity_poly.type
_entity_poly.pdbx_seq_one_letter_code
_entity_poly.pdbx_strand_id
1 'polypeptide(L)'
;RIERLVLKTLFAVQDAIPGHPNSFEVFGFDVLVDADLRPWLIEVNSSPSLARENEVDHEVKDALLRDTLALIDAPAFDRDQLGWLLSAKLAERTRKARRHADSDLPALIHQVLLGKAPRQYGEPPARPGNYHRIAPSPDYDDICRLLP
;
A
#
# COMPACT_ATOMS: atom_id res chain seq x y z
N ARG A 1 -4.45 -8.12 -20.55
CA ARG A 1 -5.82 -8.73 -20.43
C ARG A 1 -6.17 -9.02 -18.98
N ILE A 2 -5.34 -9.75 -18.23
CA ILE A 2 -5.54 -9.97 -16.77
C ILE A 2 -5.42 -8.65 -15.99
N GLU A 3 -4.46 -7.80 -16.32
CA GLU A 3 -4.30 -6.47 -15.69
C GLU A 3 -5.59 -5.63 -15.79
N ARG A 4 -6.22 -5.59 -16.98
CA ARG A 4 -7.49 -4.90 -17.19
C ARG A 4 -8.64 -5.50 -16.39
N LEU A 5 -8.63 -6.81 -16.14
CA LEU A 5 -9.57 -7.47 -15.24
C LEU A 5 -9.35 -6.99 -13.80
N VAL A 6 -8.11 -7.03 -13.31
CA VAL A 6 -7.74 -6.54 -11.96
C VAL A 6 -8.14 -5.07 -11.78
N LEU A 7 -7.82 -4.20 -12.76
CA LEU A 7 -8.16 -2.78 -12.72
C LEU A 7 -9.67 -2.56 -12.64
N LYS A 8 -10.46 -3.25 -13.46
CA LYS A 8 -11.94 -3.14 -13.44
C LYS A 8 -12.51 -3.60 -12.10
N THR A 9 -11.99 -4.69 -11.54
CA THR A 9 -12.43 -5.21 -10.25
C THR A 9 -12.17 -4.22 -9.13
N LEU A 10 -10.95 -3.67 -9.04
CA LEU A 10 -10.61 -2.67 -8.02
C LEU A 10 -11.39 -1.36 -8.22
N PHE A 11 -11.54 -0.92 -9.47
CA PHE A 11 -12.32 0.29 -9.79
C PHE A 11 -13.79 0.15 -9.37
N ALA A 12 -14.41 -1.02 -9.60
CA ALA A 12 -15.80 -1.27 -9.26
C ALA A 12 -16.12 -1.15 -7.75
N VAL A 13 -15.11 -1.26 -6.89
CA VAL A 13 -15.25 -1.16 -5.42
C VAL A 13 -14.51 0.04 -4.83
N GLN A 14 -13.94 0.93 -5.66
CA GLN A 14 -13.07 2.01 -5.19
C GLN A 14 -13.72 2.92 -4.15
N ASP A 15 -15.03 3.18 -4.28
CA ASP A 15 -15.78 4.04 -3.35
C ASP A 15 -15.97 3.41 -1.97
N ALA A 16 -15.85 2.08 -1.89
CA ALA A 16 -15.89 1.32 -0.64
C ALA A 16 -14.49 1.14 0.00
N ILE A 17 -13.40 1.40 -0.74
CA ILE A 17 -12.04 1.29 -0.23
C ILE A 17 -11.67 2.59 0.50
N PRO A 18 -11.51 2.58 1.84
CA PRO A 18 -11.15 3.78 2.56
C PRO A 18 -9.72 4.21 2.21
N GLY A 19 -9.54 5.50 1.94
CA GLY A 19 -8.23 6.10 1.68
C GLY A 19 -7.38 6.18 2.95
N HIS A 20 -6.61 5.13 3.23
CA HIS A 20 -5.62 5.12 4.31
C HIS A 20 -4.20 5.27 3.75
N PRO A 21 -3.56 6.45 3.87
CA PRO A 21 -2.28 6.74 3.20
C PRO A 21 -1.11 5.89 3.72
N ASN A 22 -1.25 5.26 4.90
CA ASN A 22 -0.24 4.44 5.54
C ASN A 22 -0.63 2.95 5.57
N SER A 23 -1.43 2.51 4.60
CA SER A 23 -1.90 1.14 4.51
C SER A 23 -1.65 0.58 3.12
N PHE A 24 -1.41 -0.72 3.06
CA PHE A 24 -1.30 -1.49 1.83
C PHE A 24 -1.99 -2.83 2.05
N GLU A 25 -2.38 -3.48 0.95
CA GLU A 25 -2.97 -4.81 0.99
C GLU A 25 -2.44 -5.63 -0.18
N VAL A 26 -2.22 -6.93 0.04
CA VAL A 26 -1.84 -7.89 -0.99
C VAL A 26 -3.04 -8.79 -1.24
N PHE A 27 -3.64 -8.64 -2.41
CA PHE A 27 -4.77 -9.45 -2.84
C PHE A 27 -4.33 -10.69 -3.61
N GLY A 28 -4.98 -11.82 -3.38
CA GLY A 28 -4.91 -13.00 -4.25
C GLY A 28 -6.07 -12.97 -5.25
N PHE A 29 -5.76 -12.95 -6.54
CA PHE A 29 -6.77 -13.01 -7.60
C PHE A 29 -6.82 -14.40 -8.20
N ASP A 30 -7.97 -15.06 -8.09
CA ASP A 30 -8.19 -16.37 -8.69
C ASP A 30 -8.83 -16.16 -10.07
N VAL A 31 -8.05 -16.46 -11.11
CA VAL A 31 -8.41 -16.20 -12.50
C VAL A 31 -8.41 -17.49 -13.29
N LEU A 32 -9.55 -17.83 -13.89
CA LEU A 32 -9.68 -18.95 -14.82
C LEU A 32 -9.46 -18.45 -16.24
N VAL A 33 -8.63 -19.15 -17.02
CA VAL A 33 -8.43 -18.85 -18.44
C VAL A 33 -9.14 -19.92 -19.27
N ASP A 34 -10.06 -19.49 -20.13
CA ASP A 34 -10.82 -20.42 -20.99
C ASP A 34 -10.04 -20.84 -22.26
N ALA A 35 -10.66 -21.70 -23.08
CA ALA A 35 -10.07 -22.19 -24.33
C ALA A 35 -9.78 -21.10 -25.37
N ASP A 36 -10.45 -19.94 -25.27
CA ASP A 36 -10.24 -18.76 -26.12
C ASP A 36 -9.21 -17.78 -25.51
N LEU A 37 -8.50 -18.19 -24.45
CA LEU A 37 -7.58 -17.36 -23.68
C LEU A 37 -8.23 -16.09 -23.10
N ARG A 38 -9.50 -16.18 -22.72
CA ARG A 38 -10.20 -15.11 -22.01
C ARG A 38 -10.06 -15.34 -20.50
N PRO A 39 -9.59 -14.33 -19.75
CA PRO A 39 -9.52 -14.42 -18.30
C PRO A 39 -10.89 -14.14 -17.68
N TRP A 40 -11.30 -14.99 -16.77
CA TRP A 40 -12.53 -14.91 -15.98
C TRP A 40 -12.16 -14.80 -14.50
N LEU A 41 -12.67 -13.75 -13.84
CA LEU A 41 -12.48 -13.59 -12.40
C LEU A 41 -13.36 -14.61 -11.69
N ILE A 42 -12.77 -15.40 -10.80
CA ILE A 42 -13.50 -16.33 -9.93
C ILE A 42 -13.74 -15.66 -8.59
N GLU A 43 -12.67 -15.24 -7.91
CA GLU A 43 -12.75 -14.54 -6.63
C GLU A 43 -11.53 -13.66 -6.37
N VAL A 44 -11.65 -12.79 -5.37
CA VAL A 44 -10.56 -11.98 -4.83
C VAL A 44 -10.43 -12.24 -3.35
N ASN A 45 -9.24 -12.68 -2.93
CA ASN A 45 -8.91 -13.00 -1.56
C ASN A 45 -8.13 -11.84 -0.91
N SER A 46 -8.69 -11.26 0.15
CA SER A 46 -8.01 -10.26 1.00
C SER A 46 -6.91 -10.86 1.89
N SER A 47 -6.88 -12.18 2.06
CA SER A 47 -5.88 -12.88 2.87
C SER A 47 -5.37 -14.12 2.13
N PRO A 48 -4.62 -13.95 1.02
CA PRO A 48 -4.02 -15.08 0.31
C PRO A 48 -3.07 -15.85 1.23
N SER A 49 -3.03 -17.18 1.08
CA SER A 49 -2.15 -18.03 1.89
C SER A 49 -0.67 -17.76 1.58
N LEU A 50 0.11 -17.53 2.63
CA LEU A 50 1.57 -17.39 2.58
C LEU A 50 2.30 -18.58 3.23
N ALA A 51 1.56 -19.66 3.54
CA ALA A 51 2.17 -20.93 3.95
C ALA A 51 3.05 -21.47 2.80
N ARG A 52 4.17 -22.12 3.13
CA ARG A 52 5.10 -22.68 2.15
C ARG A 52 5.20 -24.18 2.39
N GLU A 53 4.66 -24.97 1.47
CA GLU A 53 4.56 -26.43 1.62
C GLU A 53 5.49 -27.17 0.65
N ASN A 54 5.95 -26.50 -0.41
CA ASN A 54 6.84 -27.06 -1.42
C ASN A 54 7.86 -26.00 -1.92
N GLU A 55 8.84 -26.43 -2.71
CA GLU A 55 9.91 -25.54 -3.22
C GLU A 55 9.37 -24.39 -4.09
N VAL A 56 8.33 -24.63 -4.88
CA VAL A 56 7.70 -23.59 -5.71
C VAL A 56 7.03 -22.52 -4.85
N ASP A 57 6.37 -22.92 -3.76
CA ASP A 57 5.82 -21.96 -2.79
C ASP A 57 6.91 -21.08 -2.20
N HIS A 58 8.05 -21.66 -1.83
CA HIS A 58 9.19 -20.90 -1.32
C HIS A 58 9.68 -19.89 -2.35
N GLU A 59 9.92 -20.33 -3.58
CA GLU A 59 10.42 -19.47 -4.66
C GLU A 59 9.47 -18.28 -4.90
N VAL A 60 8.17 -18.55 -5.06
CA VAL A 60 7.18 -17.52 -5.40
C VAL A 60 6.86 -16.63 -4.21
N LYS A 61 6.56 -17.19 -3.03
CA LYS A 61 6.07 -16.43 -1.87
C LYS A 61 7.19 -15.65 -1.18
N ASP A 62 8.41 -16.17 -1.12
CA ASP A 62 9.53 -15.42 -0.54
C ASP A 62 9.92 -14.25 -1.46
N ALA A 63 9.86 -14.43 -2.79
CA ALA A 63 10.06 -13.36 -3.74
C ALA A 63 8.98 -12.28 -3.63
N LEU A 64 7.70 -12.70 -3.58
CA LEU A 64 6.57 -11.80 -3.36
C LEU A 64 6.78 -10.94 -2.11
N LEU A 65 7.02 -11.57 -0.95
CA LEU A 65 7.15 -10.85 0.32
C LEU A 65 8.34 -9.89 0.34
N ARG A 66 9.49 -10.32 -0.18
CA ARG A 66 10.69 -9.48 -0.27
C ARG A 66 10.43 -8.26 -1.15
N ASP A 67 9.83 -8.46 -2.31
CA ASP A 67 9.56 -7.38 -3.27
C ASP A 67 8.45 -6.45 -2.75
N THR A 68 7.44 -6.96 -2.03
CA THR A 68 6.41 -6.15 -1.36
C THR A 68 7.02 -5.22 -0.32
N LEU A 69 7.89 -5.75 0.56
CA LEU A 69 8.53 -4.94 1.60
C LEU A 69 9.46 -3.89 0.99
N ALA A 70 10.16 -4.23 -0.09
CA ALA A 70 10.99 -3.27 -0.83
C ALA A 70 10.14 -2.18 -1.53
N LEU A 71 8.97 -2.54 -2.05
CA LEU A 71 8.03 -1.62 -2.69
C LEU A 71 7.43 -0.61 -1.70
N ILE A 72 7.09 -1.07 -0.50
CA ILE A 72 6.55 -0.23 0.57
C ILE A 72 7.62 0.75 1.06
N ASP A 73 8.87 0.29 1.21
CA ASP A 73 10.02 1.07 1.69
C ASP A 73 9.71 1.80 3.01
N ALA A 74 9.14 1.06 3.97
CA ALA A 74 8.76 1.63 5.26
C ALA A 74 10.02 2.14 6.00
N PRO A 75 10.08 3.44 6.37
CA PRO A 75 11.25 3.97 7.05
C PRO A 75 11.39 3.38 8.45
N ALA A 76 12.63 3.08 8.83
CA ALA A 76 12.95 2.80 10.22
C ALA A 76 12.64 4.05 11.08
N PHE A 77 12.26 3.81 12.34
CA PHE A 77 11.93 4.88 13.26
C PHE A 77 12.41 4.58 14.67
N ASP A 78 12.68 5.64 15.44
CA ASP A 78 13.00 5.59 16.85
C ASP A 78 11.69 5.40 17.66
N ARG A 79 11.58 4.22 18.30
CA ARG A 79 10.38 3.83 19.07
C ARG A 79 10.18 4.71 20.30
N ASP A 80 11.26 5.11 20.96
CA ASP A 80 11.20 5.89 22.20
C ASP A 80 10.78 7.33 21.89
N GLN A 81 11.38 7.93 20.85
CA GLN A 81 10.97 9.26 20.37
C GLN A 81 9.52 9.28 19.86
N LEU A 82 9.09 8.23 19.12
CA LEU A 82 7.71 8.11 18.70
C LEU A 82 6.75 8.01 19.91
N GLY A 83 7.09 7.18 20.90
CA GLY A 83 6.29 7.01 22.11
C GLY A 83 6.15 8.31 22.91
N TRP A 84 7.24 9.07 23.04
CA TRP A 84 7.24 10.40 23.63
C TRP A 84 6.35 11.37 22.84
N LEU A 85 6.51 11.44 21.52
CA LEU A 85 5.75 12.33 20.64
C LEU A 85 4.24 12.06 20.71
N LEU A 86 3.84 10.80 20.65
CA LEU A 86 2.43 10.38 20.75
C LEU A 86 1.83 10.77 22.12
N SER A 87 2.59 10.55 23.19
CA SER A 87 2.18 10.91 24.56
C SER A 87 2.01 12.42 24.71
N ALA A 88 2.95 13.21 24.18
CA ALA A 88 2.88 14.67 24.16
C ALA A 88 1.65 15.17 23.39
N LYS A 89 1.38 14.61 22.20
CA LYS A 89 0.21 14.96 21.37
C LYS A 89 -1.12 14.57 22.00
N LEU A 90 -1.18 13.45 22.72
CA LEU A 90 -2.39 13.04 23.46
C LEU A 90 -2.69 13.98 24.63
N ALA A 91 -1.66 14.40 25.36
CA ALA A 91 -1.77 15.39 26.45
C ALA A 91 -2.19 16.78 25.93
N GLU A 92 -1.74 17.17 24.75
CA GLU A 92 -2.15 18.40 24.06
C GLU A 92 -3.65 18.37 23.70
N ARG A 93 -4.14 17.23 23.17
CA ARG A 93 -5.56 17.06 22.81
C ARG A 93 -6.52 17.12 24.00
N THR A 94 -6.09 16.67 25.17
CA THR A 94 -6.91 16.66 26.39
C THR A 94 -6.97 18.03 27.07
N ARG A 95 -5.97 18.90 26.86
CA ARG A 95 -5.92 20.27 27.41
C ARG A 95 -6.39 21.29 26.35
N LYS A 96 -7.69 21.44 26.13
CA LYS A 96 -8.18 22.55 25.27
C LYS A 96 -7.72 23.91 25.85
N ALA A 97 -7.09 24.71 24.98
CA ALA A 97 -6.74 26.13 25.11
C ALA A 97 -5.54 26.52 26.03
N ARG A 98 -4.37 26.75 25.42
CA ARG A 98 -3.61 28.02 25.53
C ARG A 98 -2.33 27.98 24.68
N ARG A 99 -2.33 28.84 23.65
CA ARG A 99 -1.19 29.52 22.98
C ARG A 99 -0.05 28.67 22.41
N HIS A 100 0.12 28.82 21.09
CA HIS A 100 1.41 29.01 20.40
C HIS A 100 2.61 28.34 21.09
N ALA A 101 2.72 27.04 20.91
CA ALA A 101 4.01 26.37 20.95
C ALA A 101 4.16 25.68 19.61
N ASP A 102 4.97 26.30 18.78
CA ASP A 102 5.49 25.86 17.50
C ASP A 102 6.16 24.47 17.68
N SER A 103 5.36 23.41 17.70
CA SER A 103 5.92 22.09 17.44
C SER A 103 6.04 22.00 15.94
N ASP A 104 7.25 22.18 15.42
CA ASP A 104 7.59 21.76 14.07
C ASP A 104 7.44 20.22 14.02
N LEU A 105 6.19 19.78 13.96
CA LEU A 105 5.80 18.38 13.87
C LEU A 105 6.48 17.72 12.67
N PRO A 106 6.62 18.39 11.50
CA PRO A 106 7.49 17.90 10.43
C PRO A 106 8.92 17.61 10.89
N ALA A 107 9.59 18.53 11.58
CA ALA A 107 10.96 18.28 12.09
C ALA A 107 11.02 17.15 13.13
N LEU A 108 10.03 17.06 14.02
CA LEU A 108 9.94 15.97 14.99
C LEU A 108 9.69 14.62 14.33
N ILE A 109 8.81 14.56 13.31
CA ILE A 109 8.59 13.36 12.51
C ILE A 109 9.87 12.99 11.77
N HIS A 110 10.57 13.95 11.18
CA HIS A 110 11.84 13.72 10.52
C HIS A 110 12.89 13.15 11.49
N GLN A 111 12.92 13.62 12.73
CA GLN A 111 13.80 13.10 13.77
C GLN A 111 13.41 11.67 14.18
N VAL A 112 12.11 11.41 14.39
CA VAL A 112 11.57 10.07 14.68
C VAL A 112 11.93 9.09 13.56
N LEU A 113 11.88 9.54 12.31
CA LEU A 113 12.24 8.75 11.12
C LEU A 113 13.75 8.74 10.82
N LEU A 114 14.59 9.12 11.78
CA LEU A 114 16.05 9.06 11.69
C LEU A 114 16.61 9.86 10.50
N GLY A 115 15.96 10.99 10.19
CA GLY A 115 16.31 11.86 9.08
C GLY A 115 15.83 11.37 7.71
N LYS A 116 14.97 10.34 7.64
CA LYS A 116 14.35 9.91 6.39
C LYS A 116 13.01 10.61 6.18
N ALA A 117 12.81 11.11 4.97
CA ALA A 117 11.50 11.55 4.50
C ALA A 117 10.72 10.35 3.94
N PRO A 118 9.46 10.12 4.37
CA PRO A 118 8.59 9.15 3.73
C PRO A 118 8.38 9.48 2.25
N ARG A 119 8.25 8.43 1.43
CA ARG A 119 7.87 8.55 0.02
C ARG A 119 6.51 9.26 -0.09
N GLN A 120 6.41 10.26 -0.96
CA GLN A 120 5.16 10.99 -1.17
C GLN A 120 4.20 10.21 -2.08
N TYR A 121 2.92 10.56 -2.02
CA TYR A 121 1.93 9.99 -2.94
C TYR A 121 2.31 10.27 -4.39
N GLY A 122 2.27 9.23 -5.24
CA GLY A 122 2.64 9.32 -6.65
C GLY A 122 4.14 9.20 -6.94
N GLU A 123 5.01 9.31 -5.94
CA GLU A 123 6.44 9.07 -6.15
C GLU A 123 6.70 7.59 -6.43
N PRO A 124 7.48 7.26 -7.47
CA PRO A 124 7.77 5.88 -7.80
C PRO A 124 8.65 5.24 -6.71
N PRO A 125 8.45 3.95 -6.43
CA PRO A 125 9.30 3.21 -5.51
C PRO A 125 10.73 3.12 -6.07
N ALA A 126 11.73 3.28 -5.20
CA ALA A 126 13.13 3.13 -5.60
C ALA A 126 13.47 1.68 -6.01
N ARG A 127 12.76 0.71 -5.41
CA ARG A 127 12.96 -0.74 -5.63
C ARG A 127 11.61 -1.43 -5.78
N PRO A 128 11.03 -1.45 -6.99
CA PRO A 128 9.75 -2.12 -7.23
C PRO A 128 9.84 -3.66 -7.20
N GLY A 129 11.05 -4.24 -7.26
CA GLY A 129 11.19 -5.68 -7.45
C GLY A 129 10.54 -6.12 -8.76
N ASN A 130 9.81 -7.23 -8.73
CA ASN A 130 9.05 -7.74 -9.88
C ASN A 130 7.66 -7.11 -10.04
N TYR A 131 7.28 -6.13 -9.22
CA TYR A 131 5.99 -5.45 -9.37
C TYR A 131 5.94 -4.60 -10.65
N HIS A 132 4.83 -4.72 -11.38
CA HIS A 132 4.48 -3.84 -12.48
C HIS A 132 3.33 -2.91 -12.07
N ARG A 133 3.51 -1.59 -12.28
CA ARG A 133 2.47 -0.61 -11.96
C ARG A 133 1.39 -0.60 -13.04
N ILE A 134 0.20 -1.08 -12.68
CA ILE A 134 -0.97 -1.10 -13.57
C ILE A 134 -1.87 0.14 -13.46
N ALA A 135 -1.74 0.93 -12.38
CA ALA A 135 -2.41 2.23 -12.22
C ALA A 135 -1.52 3.22 -11.45
N PRO A 136 -1.54 4.53 -11.80
CA PRO A 136 -2.21 5.11 -12.97
C PRO A 136 -1.58 4.62 -14.29
N SER A 137 -2.41 4.46 -15.32
CA SER A 137 -2.02 3.98 -16.66
C SER A 137 -3.09 4.40 -17.70
N PRO A 138 -2.80 4.38 -19.01
CA PRO A 138 -3.82 4.65 -20.04
C PRO A 138 -5.04 3.72 -19.95
N ASP A 139 -4.81 2.45 -19.61
CA ASP A 139 -5.89 1.46 -19.41
C ASP A 139 -6.78 1.82 -18.22
N TYR A 140 -6.20 2.34 -17.14
CA TYR A 140 -6.94 2.86 -15.99
C TYR A 140 -7.75 4.10 -16.39
N ASP A 141 -7.15 5.06 -17.10
CA ASP A 141 -7.85 6.27 -17.56
C ASP A 141 -9.04 5.93 -18.47
N ASP A 142 -8.89 4.93 -19.33
CA ASP A 142 -9.99 4.43 -20.16
C ASP A 142 -11.12 3.82 -19.32
N ILE A 143 -10.80 3.08 -18.26
CA ILE A 143 -11.81 2.54 -17.32
C ILE A 143 -12.52 3.68 -16.59
N CYS A 144 -11.78 4.70 -16.11
CA CYS A 144 -12.36 5.88 -15.46
C CYS A 144 -13.36 6.62 -16.36
N ARG A 145 -13.18 6.60 -17.69
CA ARG A 145 -14.12 7.21 -18.64
C ARG A 145 -15.36 6.37 -18.93
N LEU A 146 -15.31 5.06 -18.67
CA LEU A 146 -16.39 4.13 -19.01
C LEU A 146 -17.53 4.10 -18.00
N LEU A 147 -17.32 4.64 -16.81
CA LEU A 147 -18.31 4.70 -15.74
C LEU A 147 -18.53 6.18 -15.35
N PRO A 148 -19.79 6.64 -15.25
CA PRO A 148 -20.15 8.05 -15.09
C PRO A 148 -19.73 8.67 -13.75
#